data_AF-A0A954WU59-F1
#
_entry.id   AF-A0A954WU59-F1
#
_cell.length_a   1.000
_cell.length_b   1.000
_cell.length_c   1.000
_cell.angle_alpha   90.00
_cell.angle_beta   90.00
_cell.angle_gamma   90.00
#
_symmetry.space_group_name_H-M   'P 1'
#
loop_
_entity.id
_entity.type
_entity.pdbx_description
1 polymer ?
#
loop_
_entity_poly.entity_id
_entity_poly.type
_entity_poly.pdbx_seq_one_letter_code
_entity_poly.pdbx_strand_id
1 'polypeptide(L)'
;MLRRKVLQAFIAFTTIGSFAIGVNGQTDETTKQESNAWQFGVARVKITPETPMLMAGYASRDRPAEGTLTDLWAKALVLEDANSKKCALITLDVVGVGGRFRQLVGRELRARYGFENGDYAICCSHTHTGPAIGENLKPMNYAVADKLQQDHIDSYTSVLISKVVDVVHQAATSMQAGTLSWGTGTTTFAANRRNNSEAEIRSLRTAGTIRGPFDHDVPVLAIRDIDGKLRSVVFGYACHATVLSSYQWSGDYPGFAQIELEKIYPDCTAMFWAGCGADQNPLPRRADELAAHYGRHLAATVESVLLTHEMLPIKSQLTSAYAEIPVAFQNVPDATQLDEDMTSKDKFIAARAKLLKQQLEDNGKIEPAYPYPIATWKLGDLQFVFLGGEVVVDYALRLKSELNNSRTWVVGYSN
;
A
#
# COMPACT_ATOMS: atom_id res chain seq x y z
N MET A 1 -93.76 -11.68 -13.69
CA MET A 1 -93.31 -12.70 -12.72
C MET A 1 -92.89 -12.00 -11.43
N LEU A 2 -93.47 -12.43 -10.28
CA LEU A 2 -93.16 -12.17 -8.84
C LEU A 2 -92.57 -10.79 -8.47
N ARG A 3 -93.20 -9.82 -7.76
CA ARG A 3 -94.01 -9.73 -6.51
C ARG A 3 -93.33 -10.14 -5.17
N ARG A 4 -92.96 -9.09 -4.41
CA ARG A 4 -93.28 -8.76 -2.98
C ARG A 4 -92.37 -9.21 -1.79
N LYS A 5 -91.96 -8.17 -1.03
CA LYS A 5 -92.08 -7.91 0.44
C LYS A 5 -91.22 -8.72 1.44
N VAL A 6 -90.35 -8.07 2.24
CA VAL A 6 -90.52 -7.55 3.65
C VAL A 6 -90.80 -8.63 4.70
N LEU A 7 -89.91 -8.82 5.70
CA LEU A 7 -90.13 -8.51 7.15
C LEU A 7 -88.99 -9.07 8.05
N GLN A 8 -88.73 -8.36 9.15
CA GLN A 8 -87.85 -8.63 10.30
C GLN A 8 -88.21 -9.90 11.11
N ALA A 9 -87.23 -10.45 11.86
CA ALA A 9 -87.44 -11.03 13.20
C ALA A 9 -86.14 -11.09 14.02
N PHE A 10 -86.27 -10.78 15.31
CA PHE A 10 -85.27 -10.75 16.39
C PHE A 10 -85.39 -12.03 17.27
N ILE A 11 -84.50 -12.17 18.29
CA ILE A 11 -84.46 -13.10 19.48
C ILE A 11 -83.39 -14.21 19.35
N ALA A 12 -82.57 -14.62 20.35
CA ALA A 12 -81.95 -14.06 21.57
C ALA A 12 -81.02 -15.15 22.16
N PHE A 13 -79.91 -14.71 22.79
CA PHE A 13 -79.09 -15.30 23.89
C PHE A 13 -78.85 -16.81 24.06
N THR A 14 -77.56 -17.21 24.16
CA THR A 14 -77.01 -17.89 25.36
C THR A 14 -75.47 -17.79 25.44
N THR A 15 -74.97 -17.68 26.66
CA THR A 15 -73.60 -17.37 27.08
C THR A 15 -72.87 -18.62 27.60
N ILE A 16 -71.53 -18.53 27.71
CA ILE A 16 -70.57 -19.27 28.58
C ILE A 16 -69.61 -20.21 27.84
N GLY A 17 -68.31 -19.98 28.06
CA GLY A 17 -67.25 -20.97 27.85
C GLY A 17 -65.85 -20.39 27.69
N SER A 18 -65.28 -19.81 28.75
CA SER A 18 -63.84 -19.51 28.81
C SER A 18 -63.03 -20.81 28.79
N PHE A 19 -62.09 -20.94 27.86
CA PHE A 19 -61.00 -21.91 27.94
C PHE A 19 -59.68 -21.21 27.61
N ALA A 20 -58.84 -21.08 28.64
CA ALA A 20 -57.44 -20.75 28.47
C ALA A 20 -56.71 -22.00 27.95
N ILE A 21 -56.00 -21.85 26.83
CA ILE A 21 -54.99 -22.81 26.39
C ILE A 21 -53.74 -21.98 26.12
N GLY A 22 -52.77 -22.09 27.03
CA GLY A 22 -51.39 -21.71 26.74
C GLY A 22 -50.82 -22.70 25.74
N VAL A 23 -50.17 -22.18 24.70
CA VAL A 23 -49.28 -22.96 23.84
C VAL A 23 -47.99 -22.18 23.69
N ASN A 24 -46.94 -22.78 24.26
CA ASN A 24 -45.51 -22.66 24.02
C ASN A 24 -45.01 -21.44 23.25
N GLY A 25 -44.19 -20.65 23.95
CA GLY A 25 -43.23 -19.78 23.31
C GLY A 25 -42.39 -20.56 22.31
N GLN A 26 -42.54 -20.21 21.03
CA GLN A 26 -41.46 -20.33 20.08
C GLN A 26 -40.35 -19.43 20.61
N THR A 27 -39.27 -20.05 21.08
CA THR A 27 -37.97 -19.41 21.12
C THR A 27 -37.73 -18.84 19.73
N ASP A 28 -37.69 -17.51 19.64
CA ASP A 28 -37.02 -16.81 18.55
C ASP A 28 -35.59 -17.35 18.52
N GLU A 29 -35.37 -18.39 17.71
CA GLU A 29 -34.08 -18.59 17.08
C GLU A 29 -33.89 -17.36 16.18
N THR A 30 -33.41 -16.28 16.79
CA THR A 30 -32.69 -15.22 16.10
C THR A 30 -31.69 -15.96 15.22
N THR A 31 -32.05 -16.05 13.95
CA THR A 31 -31.18 -16.51 12.88
C THR A 31 -29.97 -15.60 13.00
N LYS A 32 -28.86 -16.12 13.52
CA LYS A 32 -27.55 -15.53 13.31
C LYS A 32 -27.40 -15.53 11.79
N GLN A 33 -27.81 -14.43 11.18
CA GLN A 33 -27.45 -14.12 9.82
C GLN A 33 -25.94 -13.99 9.89
N GLU A 34 -25.23 -15.08 9.54
CA GLU A 34 -23.78 -15.07 9.41
C GLU A 34 -23.45 -13.86 8.55
N SER A 35 -22.78 -12.87 9.16
CA SER A 35 -22.46 -11.64 8.46
C SER A 35 -21.43 -11.98 7.41
N ASN A 36 -21.86 -12.27 6.19
CA ASN A 36 -21.03 -12.37 4.98
C ASN A 36 -20.36 -11.03 4.62
N ALA A 37 -20.39 -10.04 5.52
CA ALA A 37 -19.87 -8.70 5.34
C ALA A 37 -18.40 -8.64 5.75
N TRP A 38 -17.64 -7.76 5.12
CA TRP A 38 -16.32 -7.39 5.60
C TRP A 38 -16.48 -6.51 6.84
N GLN A 39 -15.56 -6.62 7.81
CA GLN A 39 -15.26 -5.51 8.70
C GLN A 39 -14.00 -4.81 8.19
N PHE A 40 -13.94 -3.51 8.38
CA PHE A 40 -12.75 -2.73 8.07
C PHE A 40 -12.53 -1.62 9.09
N GLY A 41 -11.27 -1.26 9.30
CA GLY A 41 -10.88 -0.09 10.05
C GLY A 41 -9.78 0.63 9.30
N VAL A 42 -9.80 1.97 9.33
CA VAL A 42 -8.84 2.79 8.59
C VAL A 42 -8.33 3.91 9.48
N ALA A 43 -7.02 4.14 9.44
CA ALA A 43 -6.38 5.21 10.18
C ALA A 43 -5.19 5.78 9.41
N ARG A 44 -4.80 7.00 9.77
CA ARG A 44 -3.62 7.68 9.22
C ARG A 44 -2.90 8.47 10.31
N VAL A 45 -1.59 8.58 10.17
CA VAL A 45 -0.74 9.40 11.04
C VAL A 45 0.32 10.11 10.22
N LYS A 46 0.57 11.38 10.55
CA LYS A 46 1.65 12.14 9.92
C LYS A 46 3.01 11.60 10.35
N ILE A 47 3.86 11.31 9.37
CA ILE A 47 5.23 10.83 9.55
C ILE A 47 6.29 11.84 9.10
N THR A 48 5.92 13.03 8.62
CA THR A 48 6.89 14.09 8.28
C THR A 48 7.89 14.33 9.43
N PRO A 49 9.22 14.21 9.20
CA PRO A 49 10.21 14.53 10.22
C PRO A 49 10.11 15.99 10.68
N GLU A 50 10.16 16.20 11.99
CA GLU A 50 10.20 17.56 12.58
C GLU A 50 11.62 18.13 12.64
N THR A 51 12.62 17.24 12.72
CA THR A 51 14.04 17.60 12.71
C THR A 51 14.60 17.49 11.30
N PRO A 52 15.34 18.49 10.80
CA PRO A 52 16.08 18.38 9.54
C PRO A 52 17.02 17.18 9.55
N MET A 53 16.84 16.30 8.57
CA MET A 53 17.67 15.11 8.39
C MET A 53 17.86 14.77 6.92
N LEU A 54 18.82 13.90 6.62
CA LEU A 54 19.05 13.41 5.27
C LEU A 54 17.80 12.76 4.68
N MET A 55 17.55 13.07 3.40
CA MET A 55 16.57 12.38 2.57
C MET A 55 17.20 11.16 1.90
N ALA A 56 16.37 10.17 1.56
CA ALA A 56 16.81 8.99 0.80
C ALA A 56 16.29 9.01 -0.65
N GLY A 57 16.93 8.22 -1.52
CA GLY A 57 16.58 8.05 -2.93
C GLY A 57 17.69 8.52 -3.88
N TYR A 58 17.99 9.82 -3.91
CA TYR A 58 19.05 10.37 -4.75
C TYR A 58 20.43 10.36 -4.08
N ALA A 59 21.35 9.59 -4.65
CA ALA A 59 22.76 9.53 -4.25
C ALA A 59 23.48 10.90 -4.31
N SER A 60 23.01 11.83 -5.14
CA SER A 60 23.60 13.16 -5.29
C SER A 60 23.29 14.11 -4.12
N ARG A 61 22.47 13.69 -3.14
CA ARG A 61 22.16 14.56 -2.00
C ARG A 61 23.33 14.69 -1.04
N ASP A 62 23.50 15.89 -0.53
CA ASP A 62 24.68 16.29 0.25
C ASP A 62 24.34 17.00 1.57
N ARG A 63 23.07 17.25 1.86
CA ARG A 63 22.62 17.95 3.07
C ARG A 63 21.21 17.54 3.52
N PRO A 64 20.80 17.91 4.75
CA PRO A 64 19.47 17.64 5.26
C PRO A 64 18.35 18.34 4.49
N ALA A 65 17.10 17.88 4.69
CA ALA A 65 15.93 18.57 4.19
C ALA A 65 15.80 20.01 4.76
N GLU A 66 15.27 20.90 3.93
CA GLU A 66 15.17 22.34 4.17
C GLU A 66 13.72 22.81 4.38
N GLY A 67 12.72 21.92 4.24
CA GLY A 67 11.32 22.25 4.47
C GLY A 67 10.37 21.13 4.10
N THR A 68 9.08 21.46 4.00
CA THR A 68 7.99 20.53 3.67
C THR A 68 7.15 21.14 2.55
N LEU A 69 6.99 20.41 1.44
CA LEU A 69 6.07 20.77 0.36
C LEU A 69 4.71 20.09 0.55
N THR A 70 4.71 18.80 0.92
CA THR A 70 3.52 18.07 1.36
C THR A 70 3.86 17.23 2.57
N ASP A 71 2.91 17.04 3.48
CA ASP A 71 3.09 16.10 4.58
C ASP A 71 3.27 14.66 4.06
N LEU A 72 4.07 13.88 4.78
CA LEU A 72 4.26 12.45 4.58
C LEU A 72 3.35 11.69 5.55
N TRP A 73 2.73 10.62 5.08
CA TRP A 73 1.77 9.84 5.85
C TRP A 73 2.16 8.37 5.96
N ALA A 74 1.83 7.79 7.13
CA ALA A 74 1.61 6.36 7.27
C ALA A 74 0.10 6.14 7.38
N LYS A 75 -0.44 5.22 6.59
CA LYS A 75 -1.88 4.89 6.57
C LYS A 75 -2.04 3.38 6.71
N ALA A 76 -3.02 2.95 7.48
CA ALA A 76 -3.33 1.55 7.69
C ALA A 76 -4.80 1.27 7.37
N LEU A 77 -5.04 0.18 6.65
CA LEU A 77 -6.33 -0.44 6.43
C LEU A 77 -6.27 -1.85 7.03
N VAL A 78 -7.07 -2.10 8.06
CA VAL A 78 -7.26 -3.43 8.62
C VAL A 78 -8.57 -3.99 8.07
N LEU A 79 -8.52 -5.20 7.55
CA LEU A 79 -9.67 -5.93 7.03
C LEU A 79 -9.88 -7.18 7.87
N GLU A 80 -11.13 -7.54 8.11
CA GLU A 80 -11.53 -8.81 8.71
C GLU A 80 -12.62 -9.44 7.85
N ASP A 81 -12.40 -10.69 7.46
CA ASP A 81 -13.37 -11.46 6.67
C ASP A 81 -14.46 -12.09 7.56
N ALA A 82 -15.43 -12.75 6.94
CA ALA A 82 -16.55 -13.40 7.64
C ALA A 82 -16.10 -14.56 8.55
N ASN A 83 -14.88 -15.06 8.40
CA ASN A 83 -14.28 -16.13 9.22
C ASN A 83 -13.32 -15.57 10.29
N SER A 84 -13.37 -14.27 10.56
CA SER A 84 -12.51 -13.56 11.51
C SER A 84 -11.01 -13.59 11.17
N LYS A 85 -10.64 -13.93 9.92
CA LYS A 85 -9.25 -13.76 9.45
C LYS A 85 -9.00 -12.28 9.21
N LYS A 86 -7.89 -11.78 9.72
CA LYS A 86 -7.48 -10.37 9.59
C LYS A 86 -6.25 -10.20 8.72
N CYS A 87 -6.20 -9.09 8.00
CA CYS A 87 -4.97 -8.57 7.43
C CYS A 87 -4.85 -7.05 7.62
N ALA A 88 -3.63 -6.52 7.50
CA ALA A 88 -3.34 -5.09 7.60
C ALA A 88 -2.49 -4.62 6.41
N LEU A 89 -3.06 -3.75 5.58
CA LEU A 89 -2.33 -3.04 4.54
C LEU A 89 -1.82 -1.72 5.09
N ILE A 90 -0.50 -1.54 5.05
CA ILE A 90 0.19 -0.34 5.53
C ILE A 90 0.80 0.34 4.31
N THR A 91 0.53 1.63 4.12
CA THR A 91 1.14 2.45 3.08
C THR A 91 1.96 3.56 3.71
N LEU A 92 3.18 3.80 3.20
CA LEU A 92 4.13 4.76 3.73
C LEU A 92 4.62 5.71 2.62
N ASP A 93 4.57 7.02 2.88
CA ASP A 93 5.19 8.03 2.02
C ASP A 93 6.71 8.13 2.26
N VAL A 94 7.42 7.05 1.91
CA VAL A 94 8.89 6.92 2.06
C VAL A 94 9.48 6.19 0.86
N VAL A 95 10.81 6.23 0.70
CA VAL A 95 11.49 5.51 -0.39
C VAL A 95 11.39 3.98 -0.21
N GLY A 96 11.46 3.49 1.02
CA GLY A 96 11.53 2.06 1.29
C GLY A 96 11.87 1.81 2.76
N VAL A 97 11.72 0.56 3.19
CA VAL A 97 12.08 0.11 4.53
C VAL A 97 13.03 -1.09 4.45
N GLY A 98 13.90 -1.24 5.45
CA GLY A 98 14.82 -2.39 5.54
C GLY A 98 14.19 -3.58 6.27
N GLY A 99 14.74 -4.78 6.09
CA GLY A 99 14.23 -5.99 6.73
C GLY A 99 14.12 -5.90 8.26
N ARG A 100 15.08 -5.23 8.92
CA ARG A 100 15.02 -4.99 10.37
C ARG A 100 13.81 -4.15 10.78
N PHE A 101 13.47 -3.11 10.01
CA PHE A 101 12.29 -2.28 10.25
C PHE A 101 11.03 -3.15 10.21
N ARG A 102 10.88 -3.95 9.14
CA ARG A 102 9.75 -4.88 9.01
C ARG A 102 9.66 -5.87 10.16
N GLN A 103 10.78 -6.48 10.56
CA GLN A 103 10.82 -7.45 11.66
C GLN A 103 10.37 -6.84 12.98
N LEU A 104 10.75 -5.59 13.27
CA LEU A 104 10.35 -4.90 14.50
C LEU A 104 8.85 -4.58 14.49
N VAL A 105 8.32 -4.06 13.37
CA VAL A 105 6.86 -3.84 13.22
C VAL A 105 6.11 -5.17 13.34
N GLY A 106 6.54 -6.21 12.63
CA GLY A 106 5.91 -7.53 12.64
C GLY A 106 5.88 -8.17 14.04
N ARG A 107 6.92 -7.97 14.84
CA ARG A 107 6.95 -8.43 16.24
C ARG A 107 5.84 -7.79 17.07
N GLU A 108 5.67 -6.48 16.97
CA GLU A 108 4.63 -5.74 17.69
C GLU A 108 3.23 -6.15 17.21
N LEU A 109 3.04 -6.27 15.89
CA LEU A 109 1.75 -6.68 15.32
C LEU A 109 1.37 -8.12 15.70
N ARG A 110 2.34 -9.04 15.72
CA ARG A 110 2.13 -10.41 16.22
C ARG A 110 1.75 -10.40 17.70
N ALA A 111 2.47 -9.64 18.52
CA ALA A 111 2.21 -9.58 19.95
C ALA A 111 0.82 -9.01 20.29
N ARG A 112 0.36 -7.99 19.56
CA ARG A 112 -0.91 -7.28 19.84
C ARG A 112 -2.13 -7.93 19.17
N TYR A 113 -1.97 -8.48 17.96
CA TYR A 113 -3.10 -8.94 17.13
C TYR A 113 -2.96 -10.37 16.60
N GLY A 114 -1.85 -11.05 16.88
CA GLY A 114 -1.60 -12.39 16.36
C GLY A 114 -1.28 -12.43 14.87
N PHE A 115 -0.98 -11.30 14.22
CA PHE A 115 -0.63 -11.27 12.80
C PHE A 115 0.63 -12.11 12.52
N GLU A 116 0.53 -12.97 11.51
CA GLU A 116 1.68 -13.66 10.95
C GLU A 116 2.33 -12.81 9.83
N ASN A 117 3.50 -13.23 9.35
CA ASN A 117 4.23 -12.49 8.31
C ASN A 117 3.43 -12.31 7.01
N GLY A 118 2.47 -13.20 6.74
CA GLY A 118 1.56 -13.09 5.60
C GLY A 118 0.39 -12.15 5.85
N ASP A 119 0.08 -11.78 7.08
CA ASP A 119 -1.15 -11.05 7.42
C ASP A 119 -1.00 -9.54 7.30
N TYR A 120 0.20 -9.03 7.09
CA TYR A 120 0.43 -7.61 6.88
C TYR A 120 1.38 -7.35 5.72
N ALA A 121 1.18 -6.23 5.04
CA ALA A 121 2.04 -5.77 3.97
C ALA A 121 2.39 -4.30 4.21
N ILE A 122 3.68 -3.97 4.18
CA ILE A 122 4.18 -2.60 4.28
C ILE A 122 4.59 -2.15 2.88
N CYS A 123 3.80 -1.28 2.27
CA CYS A 123 3.97 -0.80 0.90
C CYS A 123 4.49 0.64 0.91
N CYS A 124 5.61 0.90 0.25
CA CYS A 124 6.15 2.25 0.16
C CYS A 124 5.68 2.93 -1.14
N SER A 125 5.37 4.22 -1.09
CA SER A 125 5.10 5.01 -2.32
C SER A 125 6.34 5.21 -3.18
N HIS A 126 7.51 4.91 -2.60
CA HIS A 126 8.81 5.08 -3.19
C HIS A 126 9.14 6.55 -3.51
N THR A 127 8.62 7.50 -2.70
CA THR A 127 9.00 8.92 -2.85
C THR A 127 10.48 9.11 -2.57
N HIS A 128 11.17 9.77 -3.52
CA HIS A 128 12.56 10.18 -3.35
C HIS A 128 12.67 11.46 -2.54
N THR A 129 11.60 12.06 -2.05
CA THR A 129 11.63 13.26 -1.19
C THR A 129 11.19 12.96 0.25
N GLY A 130 11.41 11.71 0.69
CA GLY A 130 11.23 11.24 2.06
C GLY A 130 12.54 11.04 2.84
N PRO A 131 12.46 10.78 4.15
CA PRO A 131 13.63 10.63 5.03
C PRO A 131 14.44 9.37 4.77
N ALA A 132 15.72 9.41 5.11
CA ALA A 132 16.53 8.21 5.30
C ALA A 132 16.08 7.45 6.56
N ILE A 133 15.94 6.12 6.44
CA ILE A 133 15.35 5.27 7.47
C ILE A 133 16.27 4.09 7.76
N GLY A 134 16.82 4.06 8.98
CA GLY A 134 17.67 3.00 9.52
C GLY A 134 18.66 2.44 8.50
N GLU A 135 18.55 1.14 8.27
CA GLU A 135 19.45 0.39 7.38
C GLU A 135 19.00 0.40 5.90
N ASN A 136 17.88 1.06 5.57
CA ASN A 136 17.45 1.13 4.17
C ASN A 136 18.43 1.97 3.34
N LEU A 137 18.92 1.39 2.24
CA LEU A 137 19.98 1.98 1.41
C LEU A 137 21.21 2.41 2.26
N LYS A 138 21.57 1.62 3.28
CA LYS A 138 22.65 1.92 4.24
C LYS A 138 23.93 2.48 3.62
N PRO A 139 24.49 1.90 2.53
CA PRO A 139 25.72 2.43 1.91
C PRO A 139 25.53 3.84 1.31
N MET A 140 24.32 4.18 0.87
CA MET A 140 24.00 5.47 0.25
C MET A 140 23.64 6.56 1.25
N ASN A 141 23.07 6.18 2.40
CA ASN A 141 22.57 7.12 3.41
C ASN A 141 23.41 7.03 4.69
N TYR A 142 23.09 6.08 5.56
CA TYR A 142 23.62 5.99 6.92
C TYR A 142 25.15 5.90 7.00
N ALA A 143 25.77 5.09 6.13
CA ALA A 143 27.21 4.81 6.19
C ALA A 143 28.09 5.98 5.73
N VAL A 144 27.53 6.93 4.98
CA VAL A 144 28.23 8.12 4.49
C VAL A 144 27.80 9.39 5.23
N ALA A 145 26.85 9.28 6.16
CA ALA A 145 26.38 10.37 7.01
C ALA A 145 27.37 10.64 8.16
N ASP A 146 27.42 11.90 8.61
CA ASP A 146 28.10 12.23 9.86
C ASP A 146 27.33 11.69 11.07
N LYS A 147 27.95 11.73 12.26
CA LYS A 147 27.38 11.16 13.49
C LYS A 147 26.04 11.81 13.86
N LEU A 148 25.91 13.12 13.69
CA LEU A 148 24.67 13.83 14.01
C LEU A 148 23.52 13.35 13.12
N GLN A 149 23.77 13.20 11.82
CA GLN A 149 22.77 12.69 10.89
C GLN A 149 22.45 11.22 11.14
N GLN A 150 23.42 10.38 11.52
CA GLN A 150 23.16 9.01 11.96
C GLN A 150 22.21 8.97 13.16
N ASP A 151 22.44 9.82 14.17
CA ASP A 151 21.59 9.89 15.36
C ASP A 151 20.17 10.37 15.03
N HIS A 152 20.02 11.33 14.11
CA HIS A 152 18.72 11.76 13.60
C HIS A 152 17.99 10.62 12.86
N ILE A 153 18.71 9.86 12.02
CA ILE A 153 18.15 8.70 11.30
C ILE A 153 17.68 7.63 12.28
N ASP A 154 18.48 7.28 13.28
CA ASP A 154 18.14 6.27 14.27
C ASP A 154 16.93 6.70 15.11
N SER A 155 16.93 7.94 15.60
CA SER A 155 15.81 8.50 16.37
C SER A 155 14.51 8.51 15.57
N TYR A 156 14.55 9.02 14.33
CA TYR A 156 13.37 9.05 13.46
C TYR A 156 12.88 7.64 13.12
N THR A 157 13.79 6.69 12.90
CA THR A 157 13.43 5.29 12.61
C THR A 157 12.65 4.66 13.76
N SER A 158 13.07 4.87 15.01
CA SER A 158 12.33 4.40 16.19
C SER A 158 10.94 5.05 16.29
N VAL A 159 10.83 6.36 16.07
CA VAL A 159 9.54 7.07 16.06
C VAL A 159 8.63 6.54 14.95
N LEU A 160 9.18 6.30 13.75
CA LEU A 160 8.42 5.78 12.62
C LEU A 160 7.88 4.38 12.91
N ILE A 161 8.67 3.47 13.51
CA ILE A 161 8.19 2.14 13.91
C ILE A 161 7.00 2.27 14.86
N SER A 162 7.10 3.11 15.90
CA SER A 162 5.97 3.34 16.82
C SER A 162 4.74 3.85 16.07
N LYS A 163 4.89 4.91 15.25
CA LYS A 163 3.78 5.47 14.47
C LYS A 163 3.12 4.45 13.56
N VAL A 164 3.89 3.56 12.93
CA VAL A 164 3.35 2.48 12.08
C VAL A 164 2.56 1.47 12.90
N VAL A 165 3.07 1.04 14.06
CA VAL A 165 2.33 0.13 14.96
C VAL A 165 1.06 0.81 15.50
N ASP A 166 1.15 2.08 15.87
CA ASP A 166 0.04 2.84 16.44
C ASP A 166 -1.06 3.14 15.42
N VAL A 167 -0.72 3.40 14.15
CA VAL A 167 -1.74 3.60 13.11
C VAL A 167 -2.45 2.28 12.77
N VAL A 168 -1.76 1.14 12.79
CA VAL A 168 -2.41 -0.17 12.68
C VAL A 168 -3.31 -0.43 13.88
N HIS A 169 -2.88 -0.06 15.09
CA HIS A 169 -3.72 -0.15 16.28
C HIS A 169 -5.01 0.66 16.13
N GLN A 170 -4.91 1.94 15.76
CA GLN A 170 -6.07 2.80 15.55
C GLN A 170 -7.04 2.23 14.51
N ALA A 171 -6.52 1.68 13.40
CA ALA A 171 -7.34 1.00 12.40
C ALA A 171 -8.01 -0.25 12.99
N ALA A 172 -7.26 -1.13 13.66
CA ALA A 172 -7.77 -2.37 14.25
C ALA A 172 -8.81 -2.15 15.37
N THR A 173 -8.78 -1.00 16.06
CA THR A 173 -9.76 -0.66 17.10
C THR A 173 -10.94 0.17 16.61
N SER A 174 -10.95 0.59 15.34
CA SER A 174 -12.03 1.37 14.71
C SER A 174 -12.80 0.55 13.66
N MET A 175 -12.83 -0.77 13.82
CA MET A 175 -13.48 -1.69 12.88
C MET A 175 -14.99 -1.44 12.82
N GLN A 176 -15.51 -1.41 11.60
CA GLN A 176 -16.94 -1.30 11.30
C GLN A 176 -17.29 -2.16 10.08
N ALA A 177 -18.58 -2.49 9.94
CA ALA A 177 -19.07 -3.25 8.79
C ALA A 177 -18.96 -2.43 7.49
N GLY A 178 -18.64 -3.11 6.39
CA GLY A 178 -18.57 -2.49 5.08
C GLY A 178 -18.53 -3.46 3.92
N THR A 179 -18.36 -2.88 2.73
CA THR A 179 -18.23 -3.59 1.47
C THR A 179 -16.92 -3.22 0.78
N LEU A 180 -16.35 -4.20 0.09
CA LEU A 180 -15.18 -4.04 -0.76
C LEU A 180 -15.60 -4.27 -2.21
N SER A 181 -15.13 -3.41 -3.09
CA SER A 181 -15.27 -3.58 -4.54
C SER A 181 -14.02 -3.08 -5.25
N TRP A 182 -13.71 -3.63 -6.41
CA TRP A 182 -12.52 -3.25 -7.16
C TRP A 182 -12.80 -2.95 -8.61
N GLY A 183 -11.90 -2.19 -9.23
CA GLY A 183 -11.84 -1.95 -10.66
C GLY A 183 -10.42 -1.59 -11.07
N THR A 184 -10.19 -1.43 -12.37
CA THR A 184 -8.89 -1.05 -12.91
C THR A 184 -9.09 0.04 -13.96
N GLY A 185 -8.41 1.17 -13.80
CA GLY A 185 -8.31 2.23 -14.78
C GLY A 185 -6.98 2.18 -15.53
N THR A 186 -6.70 3.22 -16.31
CA THR A 186 -5.44 3.32 -17.06
C THR A 186 -4.89 4.73 -17.00
N THR A 187 -3.57 4.85 -16.80
CA THR A 187 -2.84 6.12 -16.98
C THR A 187 -1.46 5.89 -17.60
N THR A 188 -0.98 6.86 -18.37
CA THR A 188 0.11 6.66 -19.35
C THR A 188 1.29 7.61 -19.18
N PHE A 189 1.37 8.31 -18.04
CA PHE A 189 2.50 9.21 -17.78
C PHE A 189 3.79 8.46 -17.41
N ALA A 190 3.70 7.21 -16.94
CA ALA A 190 4.87 6.36 -16.80
C ALA A 190 5.47 6.02 -18.17
N ALA A 191 6.79 6.18 -18.28
CA ALA A 191 7.56 5.78 -19.44
C ALA A 191 8.76 4.94 -19.01
N ASN A 192 9.06 3.89 -19.79
CA ASN A 192 10.22 3.05 -19.54
C ASN A 192 11.52 3.84 -19.74
N ARG A 193 12.23 4.13 -18.65
CA ARG A 193 13.43 4.97 -18.64
C ARG A 193 14.66 4.33 -19.29
N ARG A 194 14.63 3.01 -19.53
CA ARG A 194 15.70 2.29 -20.22
C ARG A 194 15.58 2.41 -21.74
N ASN A 195 14.35 2.56 -22.22
CA ASN A 195 14.04 2.55 -23.65
C ASN A 195 13.66 3.94 -24.20
N ASN A 196 13.49 4.94 -23.34
CA ASN A 196 13.10 6.30 -23.72
C ASN A 196 13.99 7.33 -23.00
N SER A 197 14.67 8.17 -23.79
CA SER A 197 15.44 9.29 -23.25
C SER A 197 14.52 10.37 -22.70
N GLU A 198 14.82 10.87 -21.51
CA GLU A 198 14.09 11.98 -20.89
C GLU A 198 14.14 13.26 -21.75
N ALA A 199 15.26 13.53 -22.41
CA ALA A 199 15.43 14.71 -23.26
C ALA A 199 14.48 14.69 -24.49
N GLU A 200 14.12 13.50 -24.95
CA GLU A 200 13.29 13.29 -26.15
C GLU A 200 11.83 12.99 -25.78
N ILE A 201 11.47 12.89 -24.50
CA ILE A 201 10.16 12.36 -24.11
C ILE A 201 9.00 13.16 -24.71
N ARG A 202 9.15 14.49 -24.84
CA ARG A 202 8.10 15.34 -25.42
C ARG A 202 7.86 15.00 -26.89
N SER A 203 8.92 14.88 -27.69
CA SER A 203 8.78 14.51 -29.11
C SER A 203 8.28 13.07 -29.28
N LEU A 204 8.77 12.13 -28.46
CA LEU A 204 8.31 10.75 -28.46
C LEU A 204 6.81 10.63 -28.10
N ARG A 205 6.31 11.42 -27.14
CA ARG A 205 4.87 11.47 -26.81
C ARG A 205 4.06 12.01 -27.97
N THR A 206 4.48 13.13 -28.57
CA THR A 206 3.78 13.74 -29.71
C THR A 206 3.74 12.81 -30.92
N ALA A 207 4.82 12.05 -31.17
CA ALA A 207 4.90 11.10 -32.26
C ALA A 207 4.18 9.76 -31.97
N GLY A 208 3.79 9.49 -30.71
CA GLY A 208 3.21 8.20 -30.31
C GLY A 208 4.22 7.05 -30.33
N THR A 209 5.51 7.32 -30.13
CA THR A 209 6.61 6.36 -30.31
C THR A 209 7.34 5.98 -29.01
N ILE A 210 6.73 6.21 -27.84
CA ILE A 210 7.30 5.72 -26.56
C ILE A 210 7.34 4.18 -26.58
N ARG A 211 8.49 3.62 -26.23
CA ARG A 211 8.75 2.18 -26.19
C ARG A 211 8.57 1.60 -24.79
N GLY A 212 7.84 0.49 -24.70
CA GLY A 212 7.64 -0.25 -23.44
C GLY A 212 8.86 -1.10 -23.06
N PRO A 213 8.71 -2.11 -22.20
CA PRO A 213 7.44 -2.54 -21.60
C PRO A 213 6.85 -1.50 -20.63
N PHE A 214 5.53 -1.54 -20.45
CA PHE A 214 4.78 -0.70 -19.52
C PHE A 214 3.74 -1.52 -18.78
N ASP A 215 3.40 -1.09 -17.58
CA ASP A 215 2.19 -1.47 -16.86
C ASP A 215 1.44 -0.17 -16.58
N HIS A 216 0.42 0.11 -17.39
CA HIS A 216 -0.37 1.33 -17.31
C HIS A 216 -1.63 1.17 -16.46
N ASP A 217 -1.82 0.00 -15.85
CA ASP A 217 -2.98 -0.29 -15.01
C ASP A 217 -2.97 0.59 -13.76
N VAL A 218 -4.14 1.12 -13.42
CA VAL A 218 -4.43 1.79 -12.17
C VAL A 218 -5.44 0.93 -11.40
N PRO A 219 -4.98 -0.07 -10.62
CA PRO A 219 -5.87 -0.83 -9.75
C PRO A 219 -6.48 0.08 -8.68
N VAL A 220 -7.78 -0.10 -8.41
CA VAL A 220 -8.56 0.68 -7.44
C VAL A 220 -9.42 -0.26 -6.59
N LEU A 221 -9.19 -0.24 -5.28
CA LEU A 221 -10.01 -0.90 -4.26
C LEU A 221 -10.81 0.17 -3.51
N ALA A 222 -12.13 0.08 -3.57
CA ALA A 222 -13.04 0.93 -2.81
C ALA A 222 -13.53 0.20 -1.56
N ILE A 223 -13.49 0.89 -0.43
CA ILE A 223 -14.02 0.43 0.84
C ILE A 223 -15.13 1.38 1.26
N ARG A 224 -16.37 0.87 1.32
CA ARG A 224 -17.56 1.63 1.68
C ARG A 224 -18.16 1.12 2.97
N ASP A 225 -18.65 2.03 3.80
CA ASP A 225 -19.45 1.65 4.96
C ASP A 225 -20.86 1.19 4.55
N ILE A 226 -21.67 0.80 5.54
CA ILE A 226 -23.04 0.31 5.33
C ILE A 226 -23.97 1.34 4.68
N ASP A 227 -23.65 2.63 4.77
CA ASP A 227 -24.40 3.72 4.14
C ASP A 227 -23.93 3.98 2.70
N GLY A 228 -22.97 3.19 2.20
CA GLY A 228 -22.39 3.32 0.87
C GLY A 228 -21.35 4.43 0.75
N LYS A 229 -20.99 5.10 1.84
CA LYS A 229 -20.02 6.19 1.85
C LYS A 229 -18.60 5.64 1.69
N LEU A 230 -17.82 6.24 0.81
CA LEU A 230 -16.42 5.84 0.60
C LEU A 230 -15.58 6.26 1.81
N ARG A 231 -15.01 5.28 2.52
CA ARG A 231 -14.20 5.50 3.74
C ARG A 231 -12.72 5.29 3.49
N SER A 232 -12.38 4.45 2.53
CA SER A 232 -11.01 4.32 2.04
C SER A 232 -11.00 3.99 0.55
N VAL A 233 -10.01 4.52 -0.15
CA VAL A 233 -9.67 4.10 -1.51
C VAL A 233 -8.21 3.73 -1.53
N VAL A 234 -7.92 2.51 -1.93
CA VAL A 234 -6.55 2.02 -2.07
C VAL A 234 -6.28 1.87 -3.56
N PHE A 235 -5.22 2.48 -4.05
CA PHE A 235 -4.88 2.47 -5.47
C PHE A 235 -3.37 2.35 -5.70
N GLY A 236 -2.99 1.90 -6.89
CA GLY A 236 -1.58 1.75 -7.25
C GLY A 236 -1.26 2.20 -8.66
N TYR A 237 0.04 2.39 -8.91
CA TYR A 237 0.55 2.66 -10.26
C TYR A 237 2.02 2.25 -10.37
N ALA A 238 2.41 1.63 -11.49
CA ALA A 238 3.78 1.18 -11.74
C ALA A 238 4.65 2.34 -12.23
N CYS A 239 4.97 3.28 -11.33
CA CYS A 239 5.79 4.44 -11.66
C CYS A 239 6.60 4.94 -10.45
N HIS A 240 7.87 5.23 -10.69
CA HIS A 240 8.82 5.70 -9.70
C HIS A 240 8.47 7.13 -9.23
N ALA A 241 8.32 7.38 -7.93
CA ALA A 241 7.97 8.71 -7.39
C ALA A 241 9.19 9.66 -7.35
N THR A 242 9.56 10.12 -8.55
CA THR A 242 10.81 10.86 -8.87
C THR A 242 10.57 12.13 -9.68
N VAL A 243 9.38 12.72 -9.60
CA VAL A 243 9.12 14.00 -10.26
C VAL A 243 9.98 15.07 -9.61
N LEU A 244 10.01 15.11 -8.29
CA LEU A 244 10.71 16.10 -7.49
C LEU A 244 12.17 15.70 -7.25
N SER A 245 13.00 16.71 -7.00
CA SER A 245 14.39 16.53 -6.51
C SER A 245 14.83 17.65 -5.56
N SER A 246 13.88 18.42 -5.05
CA SER A 246 14.14 19.46 -4.05
C SER A 246 14.53 18.83 -2.70
N TYR A 247 14.94 19.69 -1.78
CA TYR A 247 15.20 19.35 -0.38
C TYR A 247 13.97 19.59 0.51
N GLN A 248 12.76 19.58 -0.05
CA GLN A 248 11.52 19.67 0.71
C GLN A 248 10.85 18.30 0.84
N TRP A 249 10.38 17.94 2.03
CA TRP A 249 9.62 16.72 2.26
C TRP A 249 8.39 16.70 1.35
N SER A 250 8.19 15.61 0.62
CA SER A 250 7.00 15.43 -0.19
C SER A 250 6.69 13.96 -0.46
N GLY A 251 5.40 13.66 -0.60
CA GLY A 251 4.94 12.38 -1.11
C GLY A 251 5.08 12.27 -2.63
N ASP A 252 5.64 13.27 -3.33
CA ASP A 252 5.77 13.37 -4.79
C ASP A 252 4.38 13.22 -5.47
N TYR A 253 4.31 12.78 -6.74
CA TYR A 253 3.04 12.60 -7.43
C TYR A 253 2.05 11.68 -6.67
N PRO A 254 2.47 10.60 -5.96
CA PRO A 254 1.54 9.82 -5.15
C PRO A 254 0.93 10.61 -3.99
N GLY A 255 1.73 11.45 -3.32
CA GLY A 255 1.26 12.34 -2.26
C GLY A 255 0.23 13.33 -2.79
N PHE A 256 0.50 13.95 -3.94
CA PHE A 256 -0.46 14.82 -4.61
C PHE A 256 -1.74 14.06 -5.01
N ALA A 257 -1.65 12.84 -5.55
CA ALA A 257 -2.83 12.05 -5.90
C ALA A 257 -3.72 11.76 -4.68
N GLN A 258 -3.10 11.38 -3.55
CA GLN A 258 -3.82 11.16 -2.29
C GLN A 258 -4.50 12.45 -1.81
N ILE A 259 -3.80 13.59 -1.83
CA ILE A 259 -4.35 14.89 -1.45
C ILE A 259 -5.56 15.26 -2.31
N GLU A 260 -5.48 15.07 -3.63
CA GLU A 260 -6.58 15.40 -4.55
C GLU A 260 -7.81 14.51 -4.31
N LEU A 261 -7.61 13.20 -4.11
CA LEU A 261 -8.71 12.29 -3.77
C LEU A 261 -9.37 12.62 -2.43
N GLU A 262 -8.59 12.98 -1.42
CA GLU A 262 -9.10 13.36 -0.09
C GLU A 262 -9.81 14.72 -0.10
N LYS A 263 -9.51 15.61 -1.07
CA LYS A 263 -10.31 16.82 -1.31
C LYS A 263 -11.67 16.50 -1.92
N ILE A 264 -11.72 15.57 -2.88
CA ILE A 264 -12.96 15.14 -3.54
C ILE A 264 -13.84 14.36 -2.57
N TYR A 265 -13.24 13.52 -1.72
CA TYR A 265 -13.91 12.68 -0.74
C TYR A 265 -13.37 12.96 0.69
N PRO A 266 -13.88 13.98 1.41
CA PRO A 266 -13.32 14.44 2.70
C PRO A 266 -13.27 13.40 3.83
N ASP A 267 -14.15 12.41 3.81
CA ASP A 267 -14.22 11.33 4.81
C ASP A 267 -13.50 10.05 4.39
N CYS A 268 -12.83 10.08 3.23
CA CYS A 268 -12.08 8.97 2.67
C CYS A 268 -10.60 9.12 3.02
N THR A 269 -9.96 8.03 3.41
CA THR A 269 -8.50 7.94 3.44
C THR A 269 -7.99 7.36 2.13
N ALA A 270 -7.25 8.14 1.34
CA ALA A 270 -6.67 7.67 0.08
C ALA A 270 -5.30 7.03 0.33
N MET A 271 -5.08 5.80 -0.12
CA MET A 271 -3.86 5.02 0.15
C MET A 271 -3.21 4.59 -1.15
N PHE A 272 -1.92 4.92 -1.32
CA PHE A 272 -1.16 4.56 -2.52
C PHE A 272 -0.16 3.44 -2.26
N TRP A 273 -0.03 2.53 -3.22
CA TRP A 273 1.14 1.64 -3.32
C TRP A 273 1.83 1.78 -4.68
N ALA A 274 3.16 1.68 -4.68
CA ALA A 274 3.91 1.65 -5.92
C ALA A 274 3.87 0.23 -6.54
N GLY A 275 3.55 0.14 -7.84
CA GLY A 275 3.69 -1.09 -8.63
C GLY A 275 5.16 -1.40 -8.97
N CYS A 276 5.41 -2.37 -9.85
CA CYS A 276 6.77 -2.68 -10.34
C CYS A 276 7.29 -1.58 -11.29
N GLY A 277 7.73 -0.46 -10.72
CA GLY A 277 8.10 0.76 -11.43
C GLY A 277 9.60 1.06 -11.47
N ALA A 278 10.50 0.12 -11.17
CA ALA A 278 11.94 0.39 -11.06
C ALA A 278 12.56 0.95 -12.35
N ASP A 279 11.97 0.62 -13.50
CA ASP A 279 12.33 1.12 -14.82
C ASP A 279 11.28 2.07 -15.43
N GLN A 280 10.30 2.54 -14.64
CA GLN A 280 9.19 3.38 -15.12
C GLN A 280 9.22 4.77 -14.45
N ASN A 281 9.55 5.83 -15.19
CA ASN A 281 9.60 7.18 -14.64
C ASN A 281 8.42 8.05 -15.10
N PRO A 282 8.00 9.03 -14.29
CA PRO A 282 7.08 10.08 -14.70
C PRO A 282 7.88 11.09 -15.52
N LEU A 283 7.67 11.13 -16.83
CA LEU A 283 8.45 11.97 -17.74
C LEU A 283 7.54 12.91 -18.55
N PRO A 284 7.83 14.23 -18.57
CA PRO A 284 8.97 14.93 -17.93
C PRO A 284 8.86 15.11 -16.41
N ARG A 285 9.94 15.57 -15.75
CA ARG A 285 10.04 15.76 -14.29
C ARG A 285 10.80 17.07 -13.95
N ARG A 286 11.10 17.28 -12.66
CA ARG A 286 11.82 18.43 -12.06
C ARG A 286 11.03 19.73 -11.90
N ALA A 287 9.73 19.62 -11.64
CA ALA A 287 8.90 20.78 -11.28
C ALA A 287 7.75 20.37 -10.35
N ASP A 288 7.41 21.24 -9.40
CA ASP A 288 6.34 21.01 -8.44
C ASP A 288 4.98 20.94 -9.15
N GLU A 289 4.78 21.77 -10.18
CA GLU A 289 3.57 21.76 -11.00
C GLU A 289 3.40 20.45 -11.75
N LEU A 290 4.50 19.79 -12.16
CA LEU A 290 4.44 18.47 -12.77
C LEU A 290 4.03 17.40 -11.77
N ALA A 291 4.54 17.45 -10.54
CA ALA A 291 4.17 16.48 -9.50
C ALA A 291 2.69 16.61 -9.15
N ALA A 292 2.21 17.84 -8.99
CA ALA A 292 0.80 18.13 -8.78
C ALA A 292 -0.07 17.75 -9.99
N HIS A 293 0.43 17.96 -11.23
CA HIS A 293 -0.29 17.56 -12.44
C HIS A 293 -0.44 16.04 -12.56
N TYR A 294 0.63 15.26 -12.36
CA TYR A 294 0.55 13.80 -12.37
C TYR A 294 -0.32 13.27 -11.23
N GLY A 295 -0.24 13.90 -10.05
CA GLY A 295 -1.13 13.60 -8.93
C GLY A 295 -2.61 13.76 -9.30
N ARG A 296 -2.99 14.91 -9.88
CA ARG A 296 -4.35 15.14 -10.38
C ARG A 296 -4.75 14.16 -11.48
N HIS A 297 -3.85 13.83 -12.40
CA HIS A 297 -4.13 12.86 -13.47
C HIS A 297 -4.45 11.49 -12.87
N LEU A 298 -3.60 10.99 -11.97
CA LEU A 298 -3.82 9.70 -11.32
C LEU A 298 -5.11 9.71 -10.48
N ALA A 299 -5.37 10.78 -9.73
CA ALA A 299 -6.61 10.95 -8.97
C ALA A 299 -7.85 10.92 -9.87
N ALA A 300 -7.82 11.59 -11.02
CA ALA A 300 -8.90 11.58 -12.00
C ALA A 300 -9.15 10.18 -12.59
N THR A 301 -8.08 9.40 -12.84
CA THR A 301 -8.23 8.00 -13.25
C THR A 301 -8.92 7.18 -12.16
N VAL A 302 -8.52 7.35 -10.90
CA VAL A 302 -9.15 6.66 -9.76
C VAL A 302 -10.62 7.06 -9.63
N GLU A 303 -10.94 8.35 -9.72
CA GLU A 303 -12.30 8.87 -9.68
C GLU A 303 -13.16 8.31 -10.83
N SER A 304 -12.63 8.23 -12.05
CA SER A 304 -13.32 7.60 -13.17
C SER A 304 -13.63 6.13 -12.90
N VAL A 305 -12.73 5.37 -12.27
CA VAL A 305 -13.04 3.99 -11.86
C VAL A 305 -14.16 3.96 -10.82
N LEU A 306 -14.11 4.84 -9.82
CA LEU A 306 -15.11 4.92 -8.76
C LEU A 306 -16.52 5.32 -9.25
N LEU A 307 -16.61 6.15 -10.28
CA LEU A 307 -17.87 6.73 -10.76
C LEU A 307 -18.44 6.06 -12.01
N THR A 308 -17.59 5.66 -12.95
CA THR A 308 -18.02 5.31 -14.31
C THR A 308 -17.84 3.84 -14.66
N HIS A 309 -17.22 3.05 -13.80
CA HIS A 309 -17.03 1.61 -14.01
C HIS A 309 -17.96 0.82 -13.10
N GLU A 310 -18.44 -0.32 -13.60
CA GLU A 310 -19.05 -1.33 -12.74
C GLU A 310 -17.93 -1.97 -11.89
N MET A 311 -17.81 -1.50 -10.64
CA MET A 311 -16.84 -2.09 -9.71
C MET A 311 -17.29 -3.49 -9.30
N LEU A 312 -16.39 -4.45 -9.37
CA LEU A 312 -16.67 -5.84 -9.05
C LEU A 312 -16.64 -6.04 -7.53
N PRO A 313 -17.73 -6.55 -6.91
CA PRO A 313 -17.76 -6.79 -5.46
C PRO A 313 -16.80 -7.90 -5.05
N ILE A 314 -16.24 -7.77 -3.86
CA ILE A 314 -15.31 -8.75 -3.28
C ILE A 314 -16.03 -9.55 -2.19
N LYS A 315 -16.12 -10.86 -2.37
CA LYS A 315 -16.64 -11.78 -1.36
C LYS A 315 -15.77 -11.72 -0.09
N SER A 316 -16.41 -11.74 1.09
CA SER A 316 -15.73 -11.73 2.40
C SER A 316 -15.01 -13.04 2.68
N GLN A 317 -13.86 -13.20 2.05
CA GLN A 317 -12.96 -14.35 2.19
C GLN A 317 -11.53 -13.85 2.08
N LEU A 318 -10.70 -14.14 3.07
CA LEU A 318 -9.31 -13.73 3.12
C LEU A 318 -8.39 -14.95 3.23
N THR A 319 -7.42 -15.05 2.33
CA THR A 319 -6.25 -15.91 2.53
C THR A 319 -4.98 -15.11 2.36
N SER A 320 -3.96 -15.49 3.13
CA SER A 320 -2.65 -14.85 3.14
C SER A 320 -1.55 -15.90 3.19
N ALA A 321 -0.42 -15.61 2.54
CA ALA A 321 0.80 -16.41 2.62
C ALA A 321 2.04 -15.52 2.58
N TYR A 322 3.15 -16.03 3.11
CA TYR A 322 4.44 -15.36 3.10
C TYR A 322 5.56 -16.38 2.92
N ALA A 323 6.57 -16.01 2.12
CA ALA A 323 7.82 -16.75 2.00
C ALA A 323 8.99 -15.78 1.80
N GLU A 324 10.17 -16.19 2.25
CA GLU A 324 11.44 -15.57 1.85
C GLU A 324 12.14 -16.52 0.88
N ILE A 325 12.38 -16.05 -0.34
CA ILE A 325 13.06 -16.83 -1.37
C ILE A 325 14.53 -16.39 -1.39
N PRO A 326 15.50 -17.29 -1.20
CA PRO A 326 16.90 -16.94 -1.31
C PRO A 326 17.23 -16.63 -2.78
N VAL A 327 17.43 -15.35 -3.09
CA VAL A 327 17.88 -14.89 -4.41
C VAL A 327 19.39 -14.79 -4.39
N ALA A 328 20.07 -15.74 -5.04
CA ALA A 328 21.52 -15.78 -5.10
C ALA A 328 22.08 -14.54 -5.81
N PHE A 329 23.13 -13.96 -5.24
CA PHE A 329 23.90 -12.92 -5.92
C PHE A 329 24.70 -13.55 -7.07
N GLN A 330 24.86 -12.81 -8.18
CA GLN A 330 25.68 -13.26 -9.30
C GLN A 330 27.15 -13.45 -8.89
N ASN A 331 27.65 -12.58 -8.01
CA ASN A 331 28.99 -12.64 -7.45
C ASN A 331 28.97 -12.21 -5.97
N VAL A 332 29.80 -12.84 -5.15
CA VAL A 332 30.08 -12.44 -3.77
C VAL A 332 31.54 -11.98 -3.73
N PRO A 333 31.84 -10.72 -3.38
CA PRO A 333 33.21 -10.23 -3.39
C PRO A 333 34.05 -10.95 -2.34
N ASP A 334 35.29 -11.29 -2.70
CA ASP A 334 36.27 -11.81 -1.75
C ASP A 334 36.98 -10.68 -1.00
N ALA A 335 37.84 -11.04 -0.05
CA ALA A 335 38.57 -10.07 0.77
C ALA A 335 39.45 -9.11 -0.07
N THR A 336 40.05 -9.61 -1.15
CA THR A 336 40.89 -8.79 -2.05
C THR A 336 40.06 -7.74 -2.77
N GLN A 337 38.92 -8.15 -3.35
CA GLN A 337 38.00 -7.22 -4.02
C GLN A 337 37.45 -6.18 -3.05
N LEU A 338 37.16 -6.58 -1.80
CA LEU A 338 36.71 -5.62 -0.77
C LEU A 338 37.79 -4.59 -0.43
N ASP A 339 39.04 -5.02 -0.29
CA ASP A 339 40.16 -4.11 -0.03
C ASP A 339 40.37 -3.12 -1.18
N GLU A 340 40.23 -3.57 -2.43
CA GLU A 340 40.26 -2.69 -3.61
C GLU A 340 39.07 -1.70 -3.61
N ASP A 341 37.84 -2.20 -3.47
CA ASP A 341 36.62 -1.39 -3.48
C ASP A 341 36.64 -0.33 -2.36
N MET A 342 37.23 -0.63 -1.20
CA MET A 342 37.40 0.33 -0.10
C MET A 342 38.23 1.56 -0.47
N THR A 343 39.09 1.45 -1.48
CA THR A 343 39.91 2.57 -1.99
C THR A 343 39.24 3.34 -3.14
N SER A 344 38.04 2.93 -3.56
CA SER A 344 37.31 3.57 -4.65
C SER A 344 37.07 5.06 -4.41
N LYS A 345 37.16 5.85 -5.48
CA LYS A 345 36.77 7.28 -5.47
C LYS A 345 35.26 7.46 -5.38
N ASP A 346 34.49 6.43 -5.73
CA ASP A 346 33.05 6.39 -5.48
C ASP A 346 32.83 6.04 -4.00
N LYS A 347 32.38 7.04 -3.23
CA LYS A 347 32.13 6.91 -1.80
C LYS A 347 31.11 5.81 -1.47
N PHE A 348 30.20 5.48 -2.38
CA PHE A 348 29.18 4.44 -2.16
C PHE A 348 29.74 3.03 -2.36
N ILE A 349 30.63 2.86 -3.34
CA ILE A 349 31.39 1.62 -3.50
C ILE A 349 32.26 1.40 -2.26
N ALA A 350 33.00 2.42 -1.83
CA ALA A 350 33.84 2.32 -0.64
C ALA A 350 33.02 2.08 0.64
N ALA A 351 31.86 2.72 0.80
CA ALA A 351 30.97 2.50 1.94
C ALA A 351 30.38 1.08 1.95
N ARG A 352 29.93 0.56 0.80
CA ARG A 352 29.46 -0.83 0.66
C ARG A 352 30.56 -1.82 1.03
N ALA A 353 31.77 -1.62 0.52
CA ALA A 353 32.90 -2.52 0.78
C ALA A 353 33.27 -2.58 2.27
N LYS A 354 33.30 -1.42 2.96
CA LYS A 354 33.49 -1.36 4.41
C LYS A 354 32.44 -2.16 5.17
N LEU A 355 31.16 -2.04 4.78
CA LEU A 355 30.06 -2.78 5.41
C LEU A 355 30.18 -4.30 5.17
N LEU A 356 30.49 -4.72 3.95
CA LEU A 356 30.66 -6.15 3.63
C LEU A 356 31.91 -6.74 4.29
N LYS A 357 32.99 -5.96 4.43
CA LYS A 357 34.19 -6.37 5.17
C LYS A 357 33.89 -6.58 6.65
N GLN A 358 33.17 -5.65 7.28
CA GLN A 358 32.71 -5.82 8.66
C GLN A 358 31.84 -7.08 8.80
N GLN A 359 30.92 -7.32 7.86
CA GLN A 359 30.09 -8.54 7.87
C GLN A 359 30.93 -9.82 7.77
N LEU A 360 31.97 -9.82 6.93
CA LEU A 360 32.91 -10.93 6.78
C LEU A 360 33.69 -11.16 8.07
N GLU A 361 34.14 -10.10 8.74
CA GLU A 361 34.86 -10.17 10.02
C GLU A 361 33.97 -10.67 11.16
N ASP A 362 32.73 -10.17 11.25
CA ASP A 362 31.78 -10.52 12.32
C ASP A 362 31.24 -11.96 12.18
N ASN A 363 30.95 -12.39 10.95
CA ASN A 363 30.24 -13.65 10.70
C ASN A 363 31.09 -14.74 10.04
N GLY A 364 32.34 -14.43 9.66
CA GLY A 364 33.21 -15.32 8.89
C GLY A 364 32.78 -15.51 7.42
N LYS A 365 31.69 -14.89 6.98
CA LYS A 365 31.17 -14.96 5.61
C LYS A 365 30.34 -13.74 5.25
N ILE A 366 30.22 -13.49 3.94
CA ILE A 366 29.20 -12.63 3.35
C ILE A 366 28.06 -13.52 2.91
N GLU A 367 26.81 -13.13 3.19
CA GLU A 367 25.66 -13.93 2.77
C GLU A 367 25.58 -13.99 1.23
N PRO A 368 25.52 -15.19 0.63
CA PRO A 368 25.59 -15.35 -0.82
C PRO A 368 24.24 -15.11 -1.52
N ALA A 369 23.18 -14.84 -0.76
CA ALA A 369 21.85 -14.62 -1.28
C ALA A 369 21.10 -13.57 -0.44
N TYR A 370 20.18 -12.87 -1.09
CA TYR A 370 19.22 -11.99 -0.44
C TYR A 370 17.94 -12.77 -0.09
N PRO A 371 17.48 -12.78 1.17
CA PRO A 371 16.21 -13.40 1.55
C PRO A 371 15.04 -12.52 1.06
N TYR A 372 14.60 -12.75 -0.17
CA TYR A 372 13.66 -11.89 -0.86
C TYR A 372 12.22 -12.14 -0.35
N PRO A 373 11.56 -11.16 0.28
CA PRO A 373 10.23 -11.35 0.84
C PRO A 373 9.18 -11.33 -0.27
N ILE A 374 8.29 -12.32 -0.24
CA ILE A 374 7.08 -12.38 -1.06
C ILE A 374 5.89 -12.66 -0.14
N ALA A 375 4.87 -11.81 -0.23
CA ALA A 375 3.58 -12.08 0.39
C ALA A 375 2.50 -12.17 -0.69
N THR A 376 1.48 -12.99 -0.47
CA THR A 376 0.30 -13.03 -1.35
C THR A 376 -0.96 -12.97 -0.52
N TRP A 377 -1.93 -12.18 -0.99
CA TRP A 377 -3.29 -12.18 -0.44
C TRP A 377 -4.29 -12.57 -1.52
N LYS A 378 -5.36 -13.24 -1.11
CA LYS A 378 -6.60 -13.28 -1.88
C LYS A 378 -7.71 -12.66 -1.06
N LEU A 379 -8.30 -11.58 -1.59
CA LEU A 379 -9.53 -10.97 -1.10
C LEU A 379 -10.65 -11.45 -2.03
N GLY A 380 -11.42 -12.45 -1.61
CA GLY A 380 -12.28 -13.20 -2.51
C GLY A 380 -11.48 -13.73 -3.71
N ASP A 381 -11.81 -13.24 -4.90
CA ASP A 381 -11.14 -13.61 -6.15
C ASP A 381 -10.01 -12.64 -6.58
N LEU A 382 -9.83 -11.52 -5.86
CA LEU A 382 -8.78 -10.55 -6.15
C LEU A 382 -7.48 -10.95 -5.47
N GLN A 383 -6.40 -11.07 -6.24
CA GLN A 383 -5.10 -11.50 -5.75
C GLN A 383 -4.11 -10.32 -5.70
N PHE A 384 -3.49 -10.14 -4.54
CA PHE A 384 -2.31 -9.30 -4.38
C PHE A 384 -1.05 -10.16 -4.37
N VAL A 385 0.00 -9.68 -5.02
CA VAL A 385 1.36 -10.22 -4.92
C VAL A 385 2.27 -9.07 -4.50
N PHE A 386 2.76 -9.12 -3.26
CA PHE A 386 3.66 -8.14 -2.69
C PHE A 386 5.10 -8.60 -2.85
N LEU A 387 5.92 -7.76 -3.47
CA LEU A 387 7.29 -8.05 -3.83
C LEU A 387 8.25 -7.04 -3.15
N GLY A 388 9.28 -7.56 -2.50
CA GLY A 388 10.36 -6.77 -1.90
C GLY A 388 11.17 -5.97 -2.91
N GLY A 389 11.63 -4.77 -2.50
CA GLY A 389 12.60 -3.98 -3.26
C GLY A 389 12.06 -3.35 -4.56
N GLU A 390 13.00 -2.86 -5.38
CA GLU A 390 12.70 -2.14 -6.63
C GLU A 390 12.57 -3.11 -7.81
N VAL A 391 11.35 -3.57 -8.08
CA VAL A 391 11.07 -4.56 -9.12
C VAL A 391 10.77 -3.88 -10.46
N VAL A 392 11.36 -4.38 -11.55
CA VAL A 392 11.09 -3.91 -12.93
C VAL A 392 9.75 -4.44 -13.45
N VAL A 393 9.16 -3.70 -14.39
CA VAL A 393 7.79 -3.93 -14.86
C VAL A 393 7.55 -5.32 -15.45
N ASP A 394 8.57 -5.96 -16.03
CA ASP A 394 8.48 -7.28 -16.63
C ASP A 394 7.96 -8.36 -15.65
N TYR A 395 8.31 -8.26 -14.37
CA TYR A 395 7.81 -9.20 -13.36
C TYR A 395 6.31 -9.03 -13.11
N ALA A 396 5.80 -7.79 -13.10
CA ALA A 396 4.37 -7.55 -12.98
C ALA A 396 3.61 -8.12 -14.17
N LEU A 397 4.08 -7.83 -15.39
CA LEU A 397 3.47 -8.33 -16.63
C LEU A 397 3.47 -9.87 -16.68
N ARG A 398 4.59 -10.49 -16.32
CA ARG A 398 4.71 -11.94 -16.27
C ARG A 398 3.78 -12.56 -15.23
N LEU A 399 3.75 -12.05 -14.00
CA LEU A 399 2.89 -12.58 -12.94
C LEU A 399 1.40 -12.41 -13.28
N LYS A 400 1.00 -11.27 -13.84
CA LYS A 400 -0.36 -11.05 -14.34
C LYS A 400 -0.70 -12.08 -15.42
N SER A 401 0.19 -12.31 -16.37
CA SER A 401 -0.02 -13.27 -17.46
C SER A 401 -0.06 -14.74 -16.98
N GLU A 402 0.79 -15.12 -16.04
CA GLU A 402 0.90 -16.51 -15.54
C GLU A 402 -0.21 -16.87 -14.53
N LEU A 403 -0.76 -15.87 -13.83
CA LEU A 403 -1.83 -16.04 -12.84
C LEU A 403 -3.19 -15.68 -13.45
N ASN A 404 -3.75 -14.52 -13.11
CA ASN A 404 -4.99 -14.02 -13.70
C ASN A 404 -4.83 -12.55 -14.05
N ASN A 405 -4.66 -12.27 -15.34
CA ASN A 405 -4.31 -10.94 -15.86
C ASN A 405 -5.21 -9.81 -15.33
N SER A 406 -6.51 -10.09 -15.19
CA SER A 406 -7.50 -9.10 -14.73
C SER A 406 -7.62 -8.98 -13.21
N ARG A 407 -7.18 -9.99 -12.44
CA ARG A 407 -7.41 -10.11 -10.99
C ARG A 407 -6.12 -10.19 -10.18
N THR A 408 -4.97 -10.03 -10.80
CA THR A 408 -3.66 -10.05 -10.14
C THR A 408 -3.11 -8.63 -10.09
N TRP A 409 -3.01 -8.09 -8.87
CA TRP A 409 -2.34 -6.83 -8.61
C TRP A 409 -0.96 -7.11 -8.03
N VAL A 410 0.06 -6.55 -8.68
CA VAL A 410 1.46 -6.75 -8.29
C VAL A 410 1.97 -5.46 -7.68
N VAL A 411 2.42 -5.56 -6.43
CA VAL A 411 2.85 -4.45 -5.60
C VAL A 411 4.37 -4.56 -5.43
N GLY A 412 5.10 -3.55 -5.89
CA GLY A 412 6.54 -3.45 -5.66
C GLY A 412 6.83 -2.79 -4.30
N TYR A 413 8.11 -2.61 -3.97
CA TYR A 413 8.55 -1.83 -2.80
C TYR A 413 7.83 -2.23 -1.51
N SER A 414 7.57 -3.53 -1.35
CA SER A 414 6.71 -4.07 -0.32
C SER A 414 7.43 -5.10 0.55
N ASN A 415 7.27 -4.96 1.87
CA ASN A 415 8.01 -5.72 2.89
C ASN A 415 9.53 -5.45 2.88
#